data_AF-A0A0D3K7T7-F1
#
_entry.id   AF-A0A0D3K7T7-F1
#
_cell.length_a   1.000
_cell.length_b   1.000
_cell.length_c   1.000
_cell.angle_alpha   90.00
_cell.angle_beta   90.00
_cell.angle_gamma   90.00
#
_symmetry.space_group_name_H-M   'P 1'
#
loop_
_entity.id
_entity.type
_entity.pdbx_description
1 polymer ?
#
loop_
_entity_poly.entity_id
_entity_poly.type
_entity_poly.pdbx_seq_one_letter_code
_entity_poly.pdbx_strand_id
1 'polypeptide(L)'
;MLTFGTLAAGRTCPAAAEGSLDCLSARVDNSWIDQLEPDPEARPPNKQAREVHSGHYVIVKPTPLPRPYLIACSPAVLELLEIAAGECTPDTPFVRLFAGDVDAVAGFEQTWATPYALSIYGSEVQPNGAGPTGNGYGDGRAVSIAEVLTSAGARWELQLKGAGKTPFCRNADGRAVLRSSVREYLASEAMHHMGVATTRALSLVGSADET
;
A
#
# COMPACT_ATOMS: atom_id res chain seq x y z
N MET A 1 -18.55 -18.09 22.90
CA MET A 1 -19.40 -18.38 21.72
C MET A 1 -18.60 -17.91 20.51
N LEU A 2 -17.91 -18.83 19.84
CA LEU A 2 -17.05 -18.52 18.70
C LEU A 2 -17.93 -18.49 17.44
N THR A 3 -18.37 -17.30 17.04
CA THR A 3 -18.88 -17.10 15.69
C THR A 3 -17.68 -17.03 14.75
N PHE A 4 -17.42 -18.13 14.05
CA PHE A 4 -16.62 -18.09 12.83
C PHE A 4 -17.35 -17.16 11.87
N GLY A 5 -16.79 -15.98 11.64
CA GLY A 5 -17.28 -15.07 10.61
C GLY A 5 -17.31 -15.82 9.29
N THR A 6 -18.48 -15.88 8.68
CA THR A 6 -18.70 -16.32 7.32
C THR A 6 -17.67 -15.62 6.43
N LEU A 7 -16.81 -16.38 5.75
CA LEU A 7 -16.01 -15.87 4.64
C LEU A 7 -16.95 -15.08 3.74
N ALA A 8 -16.64 -13.80 3.50
CA ALA A 8 -17.26 -13.06 2.42
C ALA A 8 -17.16 -13.96 1.18
N ALA A 9 -18.28 -14.14 0.47
CA ALA A 9 -18.32 -14.96 -0.74
C ALA A 9 -17.27 -14.44 -1.72
N GLY A 10 -16.09 -15.07 -1.71
CA GLY A 10 -14.95 -14.65 -2.49
C GLY A 10 -15.35 -14.67 -3.95
N ARG A 11 -15.07 -13.58 -4.66
CA ARG A 11 -15.20 -13.58 -6.12
C ARG A 11 -14.30 -14.72 -6.59
N THR A 12 -14.84 -15.71 -7.29
CA THR A 12 -14.03 -16.84 -7.73
C THR A 12 -13.24 -16.44 -8.97
N CYS A 13 -11.93 -16.57 -8.93
CA CYS A 13 -11.07 -16.44 -10.10
C CYS A 13 -11.48 -17.50 -11.15
N PRO A 14 -11.90 -17.11 -12.37
CA PRO A 14 -12.14 -18.07 -13.44
C PRO A 14 -10.82 -18.75 -13.82
N ALA A 15 -10.82 -20.08 -14.01
CA ALA A 15 -9.60 -20.82 -14.38
C ALA A 15 -8.94 -20.31 -15.68
N ALA A 16 -9.70 -19.73 -16.60
CA ALA A 16 -9.18 -19.14 -17.84
C ALA A 16 -8.52 -17.75 -17.66
N ALA A 17 -8.65 -17.15 -16.47
CA ALA A 17 -8.11 -15.84 -16.13
C ALA A 17 -7.08 -15.94 -14.98
N GLU A 18 -6.53 -17.14 -14.74
CA GLU A 18 -5.54 -17.39 -13.70
C GLU A 18 -4.34 -16.44 -13.84
N GLY A 19 -3.96 -15.80 -12.74
CA GLY A 19 -2.90 -14.80 -12.71
C GLY A 19 -3.31 -13.38 -13.12
N SER A 20 -4.57 -13.14 -13.54
CA SER A 20 -5.04 -11.79 -13.87
C SER A 20 -5.21 -10.88 -12.65
N LEU A 21 -5.31 -9.58 -12.89
CA LEU A 21 -5.63 -8.60 -11.84
C LEU A 21 -7.04 -8.80 -11.25
N ASP A 22 -7.98 -9.32 -12.02
CA ASP A 22 -9.31 -9.69 -11.51
C ASP A 22 -9.20 -10.84 -10.50
N CYS A 23 -8.28 -11.78 -10.74
CA CYS A 23 -8.00 -12.88 -9.82
C CYS A 23 -7.21 -12.42 -8.59
N LEU A 24 -6.37 -11.40 -8.70
CA LEU A 24 -5.77 -10.73 -7.55
C LEU A 24 -6.85 -10.02 -6.71
N SER A 25 -7.74 -9.27 -7.36
CA SER A 25 -8.90 -8.61 -6.73
C SER A 25 -9.80 -9.60 -6.00
N ALA A 26 -10.09 -10.74 -6.62
CA ALA A 26 -10.84 -11.84 -6.02
C ALA A 26 -10.25 -12.40 -4.72
N ARG A 27 -8.93 -12.27 -4.55
CA ARG A 27 -8.16 -12.71 -3.37
C ARG A 27 -7.90 -11.58 -2.37
N VAL A 28 -8.41 -10.37 -2.62
CA VAL A 28 -8.38 -9.29 -1.63
C VAL A 28 -9.19 -9.72 -0.41
N ASP A 29 -8.54 -9.65 0.73
CA ASP A 29 -9.09 -10.01 2.03
C ASP A 29 -8.50 -9.01 3.03
N ASN A 30 -9.18 -7.91 3.29
CA ASN A 30 -8.64 -6.79 4.09
C ASN A 30 -8.89 -6.97 5.58
N SER A 31 -8.31 -8.03 6.17
CA SER A 31 -8.40 -8.30 7.61
C SER A 31 -8.04 -7.11 8.49
N TRP A 32 -7.08 -6.27 8.06
CA TRP A 32 -6.70 -5.05 8.77
C TRP A 32 -7.88 -4.10 8.93
N ILE A 33 -8.62 -3.86 7.85
CA ILE A 33 -9.81 -3.00 7.87
C ILE A 33 -10.97 -3.69 8.58
N ASP A 34 -11.13 -5.00 8.39
CA ASP A 34 -12.27 -5.75 8.92
C ASP A 34 -12.18 -5.98 10.43
N GLN A 35 -10.96 -6.05 10.99
CA GLN A 35 -10.72 -6.43 12.39
C GLN A 35 -10.29 -5.28 13.29
N LEU A 36 -9.85 -4.16 12.71
CA LEU A 36 -9.36 -3.01 13.48
C LEU A 36 -10.32 -1.82 13.38
N GLU A 37 -10.19 -0.91 14.33
CA GLU A 37 -11.01 0.30 14.37
C GLU A 37 -10.35 1.44 13.57
N PRO A 38 -11.06 2.10 12.64
CA PRO A 38 -10.55 3.27 11.94
C PRO A 38 -10.45 4.48 12.87
N ASP A 39 -9.66 5.48 12.45
CA ASP A 39 -9.69 6.82 13.01
C ASP A 39 -11.12 7.40 12.94
N PRO A 40 -11.76 7.71 14.08
CA PRO A 40 -13.14 8.21 14.11
C PRO A 40 -13.29 9.58 13.46
N GLU A 41 -12.20 10.33 13.27
CA GLU A 41 -12.19 11.65 12.63
C GLU A 41 -11.91 11.57 11.13
N ALA A 42 -11.70 10.37 10.58
CA ALA A 42 -11.38 10.17 9.16
C ALA A 42 -12.50 10.71 8.25
N ARG A 43 -12.15 11.65 7.37
CA ARG A 43 -13.00 12.12 6.27
C ARG A 43 -12.25 11.97 4.95
N PRO A 44 -12.44 10.84 4.22
CA PRO A 44 -11.77 10.61 2.95
C PRO A 44 -11.92 11.81 1.99
N PRO A 45 -10.87 12.18 1.25
CA PRO A 45 -9.67 11.38 0.98
C PRO A 45 -8.54 11.53 2.02
N ASN A 46 -8.73 12.30 3.10
CA ASN A 46 -7.75 12.51 4.19
C ASN A 46 -6.35 12.93 3.70
N LYS A 47 -6.27 14.04 2.96
CA LYS A 47 -5.02 14.56 2.34
C LYS A 47 -4.33 15.67 3.12
N GLN A 48 -4.98 16.20 4.14
CA GLN A 48 -4.45 17.29 4.94
C GLN A 48 -3.68 16.72 6.13
N ALA A 49 -2.48 17.24 6.37
CA ALA A 49 -1.70 16.85 7.52
C ALA A 49 -2.42 17.24 8.82
N ARG A 50 -2.52 16.29 9.76
CA ARG A 50 -3.09 16.50 11.08
C ARG A 50 -2.62 15.41 12.03
N GLU A 51 -2.83 15.63 13.32
CA GLU A 51 -2.67 14.59 14.32
C GLU A 51 -3.84 13.59 14.26
N VAL A 52 -3.54 12.34 14.58
CA VAL A 52 -4.50 11.25 14.71
C VAL A 52 -4.35 10.69 16.12
N HIS A 53 -5.33 10.97 16.98
CA HIS A 53 -5.24 10.65 18.41
C HIS A 53 -5.79 9.27 18.76
N SER A 54 -6.54 8.63 17.86
CA SER A 54 -7.16 7.33 18.08
C SER A 54 -7.42 6.62 16.75
N GLY A 55 -7.76 5.33 16.82
CA GLY A 55 -7.90 4.46 15.66
C GLY A 55 -6.57 3.83 15.21
N HIS A 56 -6.68 2.66 14.62
CA HIS A 56 -5.55 1.85 14.18
C HIS A 56 -5.11 2.17 12.75
N TYR A 57 -5.95 2.85 11.97
CA TYR A 57 -5.66 3.27 10.60
C TYR A 57 -6.56 4.45 10.20
N VAL A 58 -6.16 5.20 9.18
CA VAL A 58 -7.00 6.22 8.55
C VAL A 58 -7.33 5.76 7.14
N ILE A 59 -8.61 5.72 6.78
CA ILE A 59 -8.99 5.54 5.37
C ILE A 59 -8.49 6.76 4.58
N VAL A 60 -7.63 6.51 3.61
CA VAL A 60 -7.12 7.54 2.69
C VAL A 60 -7.46 7.11 1.27
N LYS A 61 -7.30 7.99 0.28
CA LYS A 61 -7.30 7.60 -1.13
C LYS A 61 -5.95 7.98 -1.73
N PRO A 62 -5.22 7.14 -2.47
CA PRO A 62 -3.96 7.55 -3.08
C PRO A 62 -4.16 8.72 -4.06
N THR A 63 -3.08 9.44 -4.34
CA THR A 63 -3.04 10.40 -5.45
C THR A 63 -2.25 9.75 -6.58
N PRO A 64 -2.87 9.39 -7.71
CA PRO A 64 -2.17 8.74 -8.81
C PRO A 64 -0.97 9.56 -9.31
N LEU A 65 0.02 8.89 -9.89
CA LEU A 65 1.05 9.56 -10.69
C LEU A 65 0.46 9.98 -12.05
N PRO A 66 0.77 11.19 -12.56
CA PRO A 66 0.45 11.58 -13.92
C PRO A 66 1.32 10.83 -14.92
N ARG A 67 0.74 10.42 -16.06
CA ARG A 67 1.42 9.71 -17.16
C ARG A 67 2.41 8.63 -16.66
N PRO A 68 1.93 7.63 -15.91
CA PRO A 68 2.80 6.64 -15.29
C PRO A 68 3.44 5.72 -16.33
N TYR A 69 4.67 5.27 -16.08
CA TYR A 69 5.35 4.27 -16.91
C TYR A 69 6.06 3.22 -16.05
N LEU A 70 6.06 1.98 -16.53
CA LEU A 70 6.73 0.87 -15.86
C LEU A 70 8.25 0.98 -16.03
N ILE A 71 8.99 0.85 -14.92
CA ILE A 71 10.46 0.81 -14.91
C ILE A 71 10.96 -0.61 -14.69
N ALA A 72 10.40 -1.31 -13.71
CA ALA A 72 10.79 -2.67 -13.37
C ALA A 72 9.65 -3.43 -12.69
N CYS A 73 9.69 -4.76 -12.80
CA CYS A 73 8.85 -5.70 -12.07
C CYS A 73 9.67 -6.89 -11.60
N SER A 74 9.39 -7.40 -10.40
CA SER A 74 10.09 -8.54 -9.83
C SER A 74 9.34 -9.83 -10.22
N PRO A 75 9.93 -10.70 -11.05
CA PRO A 75 9.28 -11.96 -11.43
C PRO A 75 8.99 -12.84 -10.21
N ALA A 76 9.89 -12.84 -9.23
CA ALA A 76 9.72 -13.62 -8.00
C ALA A 76 8.55 -13.12 -7.15
N VAL A 77 8.26 -11.81 -7.14
CA VAL A 77 7.12 -11.26 -6.38
C VAL A 77 5.82 -11.39 -7.16
N LEU A 78 5.86 -11.30 -8.50
CA LEU A 78 4.71 -11.65 -9.35
C LEU A 78 4.27 -13.09 -9.10
N GLU A 79 5.22 -14.04 -9.12
CA GLU A 79 4.95 -15.45 -8.82
C GLU A 79 4.44 -15.65 -7.39
N LEU A 80 5.09 -15.00 -6.40
CA LEU A 80 4.68 -15.02 -4.99
C LEU A 80 3.22 -14.58 -4.80
N LEU A 81 2.80 -13.56 -5.53
CA LEU A 81 1.45 -13.03 -5.48
C LEU A 81 0.52 -13.72 -6.47
N GLU A 82 0.97 -14.72 -7.22
CA GLU A 82 0.21 -15.43 -8.26
C GLU A 82 -0.37 -14.45 -9.29
N ILE A 83 0.47 -13.53 -9.77
CA ILE A 83 0.17 -12.57 -10.84
C ILE A 83 0.94 -13.01 -12.09
N ALA A 84 0.26 -13.15 -13.22
CA ALA A 84 0.87 -13.52 -14.48
C ALA A 84 1.85 -12.43 -14.95
N ALA A 85 3.01 -12.82 -15.46
CA ALA A 85 4.02 -11.87 -15.94
C ALA A 85 3.50 -10.93 -17.04
N GLY A 86 2.49 -11.37 -17.82
CA GLY A 86 1.84 -10.56 -18.85
C GLY A 86 1.05 -9.35 -18.29
N GLU A 87 0.61 -9.41 -17.04
CA GLU A 87 -0.07 -8.28 -16.38
C GLU A 87 0.89 -7.14 -16.11
N CYS A 88 2.16 -7.42 -15.75
CA CYS A 88 3.15 -6.37 -15.53
C CYS A 88 3.85 -5.96 -16.83
N THR A 89 3.08 -5.38 -17.73
CA THR A 89 3.58 -4.78 -18.98
C THR A 89 3.07 -3.34 -19.12
N PRO A 90 3.73 -2.49 -19.94
CA PRO A 90 3.24 -1.14 -20.21
C PRO A 90 1.77 -1.13 -20.68
N ASP A 91 1.05 -0.03 -20.42
CA ASP A 91 -0.33 0.21 -20.85
C ASP A 91 -1.41 -0.75 -20.28
N THR A 92 -1.07 -1.57 -19.30
CA THR A 92 -2.01 -2.43 -18.58
C THR A 92 -2.64 -1.71 -17.36
N PRO A 93 -3.78 -2.19 -16.85
CA PRO A 93 -4.33 -1.72 -15.58
C PRO A 93 -3.37 -1.89 -14.39
N PHE A 94 -2.41 -2.83 -14.47
CA PHE A 94 -1.36 -3.03 -13.46
C PHE A 94 -0.59 -1.73 -13.20
N VAL A 95 -0.12 -1.08 -14.26
CA VAL A 95 0.70 0.14 -14.14
C VAL A 95 -0.10 1.25 -13.50
N ARG A 96 -1.39 1.38 -13.83
CA ARG A 96 -2.30 2.37 -13.24
C ARG A 96 -2.53 2.09 -11.74
N LEU A 97 -2.89 0.85 -11.40
CA LEU A 97 -3.12 0.43 -10.01
C LEU A 97 -1.89 0.73 -9.13
N PHE A 98 -0.71 0.25 -9.55
CA PHE A 98 0.54 0.45 -8.81
C PHE A 98 1.14 1.87 -8.94
N ALA A 99 0.57 2.72 -9.79
CA ALA A 99 0.80 4.17 -9.80
C ALA A 99 -0.13 4.94 -8.84
N GLY A 100 -1.05 4.26 -8.15
CA GLY A 100 -2.00 4.85 -7.21
C GLY A 100 -3.40 5.09 -7.77
N ASP A 101 -3.70 4.67 -8.99
CA ASP A 101 -5.07 4.70 -9.53
C ASP A 101 -5.82 3.43 -9.13
N VAL A 102 -6.29 3.41 -7.90
CA VAL A 102 -6.97 2.25 -7.28
C VAL A 102 -8.35 1.97 -7.86
N ASP A 103 -8.91 2.90 -8.63
CA ASP A 103 -10.16 2.68 -9.36
C ASP A 103 -9.91 1.95 -10.70
N ALA A 104 -8.65 1.74 -11.11
CA ALA A 104 -8.31 1.05 -12.36
C ALA A 104 -8.60 -0.45 -12.33
N VAL A 105 -8.72 -1.04 -11.14
CA VAL A 105 -9.06 -2.44 -10.90
C VAL A 105 -10.07 -2.49 -9.76
N ALA A 106 -11.23 -3.09 -10.00
CA ALA A 106 -12.26 -3.20 -8.96
C ALA A 106 -11.74 -4.00 -7.75
N GLY A 107 -12.18 -3.68 -6.54
CA GLY A 107 -11.81 -4.38 -5.30
C GLY A 107 -10.64 -3.76 -4.53
N PHE A 108 -9.99 -2.73 -5.06
CA PHE A 108 -8.89 -2.00 -4.41
C PHE A 108 -9.30 -0.65 -3.81
N GLU A 109 -10.61 -0.38 -3.69
CA GLU A 109 -11.13 0.94 -3.32
C GLU A 109 -10.93 1.27 -1.82
N GLN A 110 -10.72 0.25 -0.98
CA GLN A 110 -10.53 0.42 0.46
C GLN A 110 -9.05 0.48 0.81
N THR A 111 -8.52 1.70 0.88
CA THR A 111 -7.10 1.93 1.16
C THR A 111 -6.89 2.69 2.46
N TRP A 112 -5.75 2.46 3.12
CA TRP A 112 -5.48 3.03 4.43
C TRP A 112 -4.03 3.48 4.61
N ALA A 113 -3.84 4.36 5.58
CA ALA A 113 -2.55 4.76 6.10
C ALA A 113 -2.53 4.50 7.61
N THR A 114 -1.43 3.97 8.11
CA THR A 114 -1.31 3.55 9.50
C THR A 114 -0.67 4.66 10.34
N PRO A 115 -1.28 5.11 11.45
CA PRO A 115 -0.61 5.96 12.43
C PRO A 115 0.49 5.15 13.11
N TYR A 116 1.63 5.80 13.33
CA TYR A 116 2.67 5.26 14.20
C TYR A 116 2.86 6.27 15.32
N ALA A 117 2.58 5.87 16.55
CA ALA A 117 3.03 6.62 17.71
C ALA A 117 4.57 6.51 17.75
N LEU A 118 5.25 7.39 17.01
CA LEU A 118 6.69 7.37 16.96
C LEU A 118 7.21 8.01 18.24
N SER A 119 7.60 7.12 19.13
CA SER A 119 8.67 7.38 20.06
C SER A 119 10.00 7.41 19.28
N ILE A 120 10.56 8.60 19.03
CA ILE A 120 11.89 8.70 18.43
C ILE A 120 12.91 8.38 19.56
N TYR A 121 13.61 7.25 19.46
CA TYR A 121 14.57 6.73 20.47
C TYR A 121 13.99 6.31 21.83
N GLY A 122 12.72 5.89 21.93
CA GLY A 122 12.14 5.43 23.20
C GLY A 122 11.47 6.51 24.06
N SER A 123 11.48 7.78 23.59
CA SER A 123 10.68 8.87 24.16
C SER A 123 9.61 9.35 23.18
N GLU A 124 8.40 9.60 23.68
CA GLU A 124 7.35 10.29 22.90
C GLU A 124 7.89 11.65 22.43
N VAL A 125 7.65 11.99 21.16
CA VAL A 125 8.03 13.30 20.63
C VAL A 125 7.06 14.34 21.16
N GLN A 126 7.50 15.06 22.20
CA GLN A 126 6.89 16.28 22.66
C GLN A 126 7.66 17.46 22.04
N PRO A 127 7.11 18.15 21.04
CA PRO A 127 7.83 19.23 20.36
C PRO A 127 8.09 20.40 21.31
N ASN A 128 9.31 20.95 21.27
CA ASN A 128 9.62 22.24 21.90
C ASN A 128 9.04 23.38 21.02
N GLY A 129 7.71 23.55 21.01
CA GLY A 129 7.02 24.58 20.23
C GLY A 129 5.76 24.08 19.49
N ALA A 130 5.31 24.81 18.47
CA ALA A 130 4.08 24.52 17.70
C ALA A 130 4.24 23.46 16.59
N GLY A 131 5.05 22.43 16.82
CA GLY A 131 5.15 21.27 15.93
C GLY A 131 4.09 20.21 16.26
N PRO A 132 3.83 19.24 15.37
CA PRO A 132 2.94 18.13 15.70
C PRO A 132 3.59 17.22 16.76
N THR A 133 2.78 16.70 17.68
CA THR A 133 3.16 15.66 18.65
C THR A 133 3.48 14.33 17.95
N GLY A 134 3.87 13.31 18.72
CA GLY A 134 4.03 11.93 18.22
C GLY A 134 2.81 11.41 17.42
N ASN A 135 1.62 11.96 17.66
CA ASN A 135 0.37 11.62 16.97
C ASN A 135 0.30 12.10 15.51
N GLY A 136 1.25 12.91 15.05
CA GLY A 136 1.38 13.32 13.65
C GLY A 136 2.23 12.37 12.79
N TYR A 137 2.72 11.27 13.37
CA TYR A 137 3.54 10.28 12.67
C TYR A 137 2.74 9.05 12.24
N GLY A 138 3.20 8.41 11.19
CA GLY A 138 2.49 7.35 10.50
C GLY A 138 3.02 7.17 9.08
N ASP A 139 2.24 6.51 8.25
CA ASP A 139 2.48 6.37 6.82
C ASP A 139 2.35 7.72 6.08
N GLY A 140 3.38 8.56 6.18
CA GLY A 140 3.35 9.94 5.65
C GLY A 140 3.43 10.06 4.13
N ARG A 141 3.86 9.00 3.46
CA ARG A 141 3.90 8.89 1.98
C ARG A 141 3.60 7.47 1.49
N ALA A 142 3.13 6.62 2.39
CA ALA A 142 2.78 5.24 2.07
C ALA A 142 1.26 5.10 2.18
N VAL A 143 0.68 4.26 1.34
CA VAL A 143 -0.74 3.89 1.42
C VAL A 143 -0.85 2.41 1.11
N SER A 144 -1.46 1.66 2.01
CA SER A 144 -1.79 0.26 1.83
C SER A 144 -3.09 0.15 1.05
N ILE A 145 -3.08 -0.61 -0.04
CA ILE A 145 -4.18 -0.66 -1.02
C ILE A 145 -5.00 -1.94 -0.94
N ALA A 146 -4.42 -3.00 -0.38
CA ALA A 146 -5.10 -4.26 -0.09
C ALA A 146 -4.22 -5.16 0.78
N GLU A 147 -4.85 -6.09 1.49
CA GLU A 147 -4.25 -7.36 1.85
C GLU A 147 -4.78 -8.43 0.89
N VAL A 148 -3.91 -9.34 0.44
CA VAL A 148 -4.27 -10.44 -0.47
C VAL A 148 -3.87 -11.78 0.13
N LEU A 149 -4.71 -12.80 -0.07
CA LEU A 149 -4.42 -14.18 0.32
C LEU A 149 -3.97 -15.00 -0.89
N THR A 150 -2.80 -15.62 -0.80
CA THR A 150 -2.33 -16.57 -1.83
C THR A 150 -3.07 -17.90 -1.71
N SER A 151 -3.01 -18.73 -2.76
CA SER A 151 -3.56 -20.10 -2.72
C SER A 151 -2.93 -20.97 -1.62
N ALA A 152 -1.70 -20.63 -1.21
CA ALA A 152 -1.00 -21.26 -0.08
C ALA A 152 -1.50 -20.78 1.30
N GLY A 153 -2.48 -19.86 1.35
CA GLY A 153 -3.02 -19.29 2.59
C GLY A 153 -2.13 -18.22 3.22
N ALA A 154 -1.10 -17.74 2.52
CA ALA A 154 -0.24 -16.67 3.01
C ALA A 154 -0.87 -15.30 2.72
N ARG A 155 -0.85 -14.40 3.71
CA ARG A 155 -1.34 -13.03 3.58
C ARG A 155 -0.21 -12.08 3.23
N TRP A 156 -0.44 -11.23 2.25
CA TRP A 156 0.49 -10.17 1.83
C TRP A 156 -0.21 -8.83 1.81
N GLU A 157 0.42 -7.84 2.43
CA GLU A 157 0.00 -6.43 2.34
C GLU A 157 0.61 -5.81 1.07
N LEU A 158 -0.22 -5.14 0.28
CA LEU A 158 0.18 -4.36 -0.88
C LEU A 158 0.23 -2.89 -0.48
N GLN A 159 1.44 -2.33 -0.42
CA GLN A 159 1.66 -0.95 -0.01
C GLN A 159 2.37 -0.14 -1.11
N LEU A 160 1.78 1.01 -1.45
CA LEU A 160 2.33 1.96 -2.41
C LEU A 160 3.16 3.03 -1.69
N LYS A 161 4.44 3.16 -2.04
CA LYS A 161 5.33 4.22 -1.54
C LYS A 161 5.40 5.38 -2.53
N GLY A 162 5.13 6.59 -2.07
CA GLY A 162 4.97 7.78 -2.90
C GLY A 162 3.53 8.01 -3.40
N ALA A 163 2.55 7.41 -2.73
CA ALA A 163 1.13 7.44 -3.07
C ALA A 163 0.43 8.80 -2.81
N GLY A 164 1.20 9.86 -2.56
CA GLY A 164 0.71 11.20 -2.27
C GLY A 164 0.48 11.43 -0.78
N LYS A 165 -0.11 12.58 -0.45
CA LYS A 165 -0.32 13.00 0.94
C LYS A 165 -1.28 12.08 1.69
N THR A 166 -1.03 11.98 2.99
CA THR A 166 -1.86 11.36 4.03
C THR A 166 -1.89 12.31 5.23
N PRO A 167 -2.67 12.06 6.31
CA PRO A 167 -2.62 12.89 7.51
C PRO A 167 -1.22 12.97 8.14
N PHE A 168 -0.39 11.96 7.88
CA PHE A 168 0.96 11.81 8.43
C PHE A 168 2.05 12.44 7.54
N CYS A 169 1.70 13.10 6.43
CA CYS A 169 2.69 13.70 5.52
C CYS A 169 3.44 14.88 6.14
N ARG A 170 2.94 15.43 7.25
CA ARG A 170 3.46 16.65 7.89
C ARG A 170 3.57 17.76 6.85
N ASN A 171 4.76 18.32 6.66
CA ASN A 171 5.02 19.40 5.71
C ASN A 171 5.52 18.91 4.34
N ALA A 172 5.48 17.59 4.06
CA ALA A 172 5.96 17.00 2.82
C ALA A 172 4.86 16.86 1.76
N ASP A 173 5.26 16.58 0.51
CA ASP A 173 4.37 16.37 -0.64
C ASP A 173 3.73 14.96 -0.68
N GLY A 174 4.24 14.01 0.11
CA GLY A 174 3.79 12.61 0.10
C GLY A 174 4.29 11.80 -1.09
N ARG A 175 5.28 12.29 -1.84
CA ARG A 175 5.86 11.62 -3.01
C ARG A 175 7.18 10.92 -2.66
N ALA A 176 7.54 9.95 -3.50
CA ALA A 176 8.83 9.27 -3.46
C ALA A 176 9.61 9.64 -4.72
N VAL A 177 10.90 9.92 -4.59
CA VAL A 177 11.76 10.23 -5.73
C VAL A 177 12.35 8.95 -6.30
N LEU A 178 12.57 8.91 -7.62
CA LEU A 178 13.02 7.72 -8.33
C LEU A 178 14.30 7.10 -7.73
N ARG A 179 15.29 7.93 -7.37
CA ARG A 179 16.55 7.46 -6.78
C ARG A 179 16.36 6.63 -5.51
N SER A 180 15.44 7.02 -4.62
CA SER A 180 15.19 6.28 -3.38
C SER A 180 14.42 5.00 -3.67
N SER A 181 13.43 5.08 -4.55
CA SER A 181 12.61 3.92 -4.93
C SER A 181 13.44 2.84 -5.63
N VAL A 182 14.38 3.20 -6.51
CA VAL A 182 15.33 2.26 -7.13
C VAL A 182 16.19 1.56 -6.08
N ARG A 183 16.77 2.30 -5.14
CA ARG A 183 17.60 1.72 -4.08
C ARG A 183 16.81 0.75 -3.20
N GLU A 184 15.58 1.10 -2.85
CA GLU A 184 14.73 0.29 -2.01
C GLU A 184 14.30 -1.00 -2.72
N TYR A 185 13.89 -0.89 -3.99
CA TYR A 185 13.54 -2.04 -4.84
C TYR A 185 14.70 -3.03 -4.92
N LEU A 186 15.91 -2.55 -5.26
CA LEU A 186 17.10 -3.38 -5.40
C LEU A 186 17.54 -3.99 -4.06
N ALA A 187 17.56 -3.20 -2.98
CA ALA A 187 18.01 -3.67 -1.67
C ALA A 187 17.06 -4.73 -1.10
N SER A 188 15.74 -4.54 -1.21
CA SER A 188 14.73 -5.49 -0.75
C SER A 188 14.90 -6.85 -1.41
N GLU A 189 14.98 -6.88 -2.74
CA GLU A 189 15.11 -8.15 -3.46
C GLU A 189 16.50 -8.77 -3.28
N ALA A 190 17.56 -7.97 -3.20
CA ALA A 190 18.90 -8.49 -2.90
C ALA A 190 18.95 -9.16 -1.53
N MET A 191 18.39 -8.54 -0.48
CA MET A 191 18.33 -9.12 0.86
C MET A 191 17.54 -10.43 0.88
N HIS A 192 16.41 -10.48 0.18
CA HIS A 192 15.62 -11.70 0.06
C HIS A 192 16.43 -12.86 -0.54
N HIS A 193 17.14 -12.61 -1.65
CA HIS A 193 17.96 -13.64 -2.31
C HIS A 193 19.22 -14.03 -1.51
N MET A 194 19.65 -13.18 -0.56
CA MET A 194 20.67 -13.53 0.43
C MET A 194 20.13 -14.32 1.63
N GLY A 195 18.82 -14.62 1.66
CA GLY A 195 18.17 -15.32 2.77
C GLY A 195 17.92 -14.45 4.00
N VAL A 196 18.02 -13.12 3.86
CA VAL A 196 17.73 -12.16 4.94
C VAL A 196 16.25 -11.80 4.90
N ALA A 197 15.58 -11.88 6.05
CA ALA A 197 14.17 -11.49 6.18
C ALA A 197 13.98 -10.02 5.83
N THR A 198 13.03 -9.72 4.93
CA THR A 198 12.83 -8.39 4.36
C THR A 198 11.44 -8.22 3.77
N THR A 199 10.99 -6.97 3.62
CA THR A 199 9.92 -6.62 2.70
C THR A 199 10.32 -6.97 1.27
N ARG A 200 9.32 -7.22 0.41
CA ARG A 200 9.50 -7.56 -1.01
C ARG A 200 9.09 -6.38 -1.88
N ALA A 201 9.73 -6.23 -3.04
CA ALA A 201 9.43 -5.15 -3.97
C ALA A 201 8.81 -5.70 -5.27
N LEU A 202 7.51 -5.47 -5.46
CA LEU A 202 6.76 -5.98 -6.61
C LEU A 202 7.12 -5.25 -7.91
N SER A 203 7.00 -3.92 -7.91
CA SER A 203 7.16 -3.11 -9.11
C SER A 203 7.75 -1.74 -8.80
N LEU A 204 8.30 -1.11 -9.83
CA LEU A 204 8.77 0.26 -9.82
C LEU A 204 8.11 1.00 -10.97
N VAL A 205 7.27 2.00 -10.64
CA VAL A 205 6.54 2.83 -11.60
C VAL A 205 7.01 4.28 -11.47
N GLY A 206 7.34 4.90 -12.59
CA GLY A 206 7.75 6.29 -12.68
C GLY A 206 6.63 7.21 -13.20
N SER A 207 6.82 8.51 -13.03
CA SER A 207 6.00 9.56 -13.64
C SER A 207 6.82 10.28 -14.71
N ALA A 208 6.22 10.54 -15.87
CA ALA A 208 6.86 11.34 -16.92
C ALA A 208 6.65 12.85 -16.73
N ASP A 209 5.82 13.26 -15.77
CA ASP A 209 5.59 14.65 -15.35
C ASP A 209 6.05 14.87 -13.91
N GLU A 210 6.30 16.14 -13.57
CA GLU A 210 6.40 16.56 -12.17
C GLU A 210 5.03 16.37 -11.48
N THR A 211 5.10 15.98 -10.21
CA THR A 211 3.94 15.58 -9.38
C THR A 211 3.66 16.55 -8.26
#